data_AF-A0A7J8WNK5-F1
#
_entry.id   AF-A0A7J8WNK5-F1
#
_cell.length_a   1.000
_cell.length_b   1.000
_cell.length_c   1.000
_cell.angle_alpha   90.00
_cell.angle_beta   90.00
_cell.angle_gamma   90.00
#
_symmetry.space_group_name_H-M   'P 1'
#
loop_
_entity.id
_entity.type
_entity.pdbx_description
1 polymer ?
#
loop_
_entity_poly.entity_id
_entity_poly.type
_entity_poly.pdbx_seq_one_letter_code
_entity_poly.pdbx_strand_id
1 'polypeptide(L)'
;MLVVPHGGTGQNCTYTGCVVDLNDSYPSELKVMKREGGDGVACKSACEAFRQPQYCCSGAYWTPDTCKASSYSEVFKRACPRAYSYAYDDKSSTFTCAKADYTITFCPSPNTR
;
A
#
# COMPACT_ATOMS: atom_id res chain seq x y z
N MET A 1 -1.66 -5.90 -6.76
CA MET A 1 -0.48 -6.38 -7.52
C MET A 1 0.45 -7.12 -6.59
N LEU A 2 1.29 -8.01 -7.10
CA LEU A 2 2.31 -8.74 -6.35
C LEU A 2 3.66 -8.65 -7.06
N VAL A 3 4.72 -8.42 -6.30
CA VAL A 3 6.11 -8.43 -6.76
C VAL A 3 6.83 -9.56 -6.05
N VAL A 4 7.36 -10.51 -6.81
CA VAL A 4 8.06 -11.69 -6.29
C VAL A 4 9.51 -11.65 -6.77
N PRO A 5 10.50 -11.65 -5.86
CA PRO A 5 11.90 -11.81 -6.23
C PRO A 5 12.23 -13.27 -6.55
N HIS A 6 13.11 -13.49 -7.52
CA HIS A 6 13.67 -14.79 -7.89
C HIS A 6 15.18 -14.79 -7.67
N GLY A 7 15.64 -15.70 -6.82
CA GLY A 7 17.02 -15.68 -6.34
C GLY A 7 17.34 -14.46 -5.47
N GLY A 8 18.62 -14.13 -5.38
CA GLY A 8 19.12 -13.01 -4.58
C GLY A 8 19.13 -13.26 -3.07
N THR A 9 19.72 -12.30 -2.34
CA THR A 9 19.83 -12.32 -0.87
C THR A 9 19.64 -10.92 -0.31
N GLY A 10 19.19 -10.81 0.94
CA GLY A 10 18.99 -9.51 1.57
C GLY A 10 18.00 -9.56 2.72
N GLN A 11 17.82 -8.43 3.39
CA GLN A 11 16.88 -8.31 4.49
C GLN A 11 15.45 -8.34 3.94
N ASN A 12 14.67 -9.34 4.39
CA ASN A 12 13.31 -9.60 3.90
C ASN A 12 13.29 -9.71 2.37
N CYS A 13 14.23 -10.46 1.79
CA CYS A 13 14.20 -10.75 0.37
C CYS A 13 13.08 -11.74 0.03
N THR A 14 11.86 -11.22 -0.03
CA THR A 14 10.62 -11.97 -0.19
C THR A 14 9.58 -11.07 -0.87
N TYR A 15 8.42 -11.61 -1.20
CA TYR A 15 7.42 -10.91 -2.00
C TYR A 15 6.81 -9.68 -1.29
N THR A 16 6.38 -8.70 -2.07
CA THR A 16 5.61 -7.54 -1.58
C THR A 16 4.40 -7.32 -2.47
N GLY A 17 3.33 -6.79 -1.90
CA GLY A 17 2.15 -6.44 -2.67
C GLY A 17 0.85 -6.56 -1.91
N CYS A 18 -0.22 -6.43 -2.69
CA CYS A 18 -1.60 -6.55 -2.24
C CYS A 18 -2.38 -7.44 -3.21
N VAL A 19 -2.85 -8.57 -2.69
CA VAL A 19 -3.58 -9.61 -3.43
C VAL A 19 -5.09 -9.53 -3.20
N VAL A 20 -5.54 -8.72 -2.24
CA VAL A 20 -6.96 -8.55 -1.93
C VAL A 20 -7.59 -7.54 -2.90
N ASP A 21 -8.84 -7.80 -3.29
CA ASP A 21 -9.67 -6.77 -3.88
C ASP A 21 -10.14 -5.85 -2.76
N LEU A 22 -9.74 -4.60 -2.84
CA LEU A 22 -10.00 -3.61 -1.82
C LEU A 22 -11.29 -2.81 -2.10
N ASN A 23 -11.92 -2.97 -3.29
CA ASN A 23 -13.05 -2.15 -3.76
C ASN A 23 -14.23 -2.10 -2.78
N ASP A 24 -14.48 -3.18 -2.05
CA ASP A 24 -15.59 -3.27 -1.10
C ASP A 24 -15.26 -2.78 0.31
N SER A 25 -13.98 -2.61 0.65
CA SER A 25 -13.52 -2.35 2.02
C SER A 25 -13.12 -0.89 2.28
N TYR A 26 -13.33 -0.01 1.31
CA TYR A 26 -12.86 1.37 1.41
C TYR A 26 -13.80 2.28 2.20
N PRO A 27 -13.25 3.22 2.99
CA PRO A 27 -14.01 4.35 3.48
C PRO A 27 -14.61 5.14 2.31
N SER A 28 -15.88 5.52 2.43
CA SER A 28 -16.65 6.19 1.37
C SER A 28 -15.96 7.45 0.83
N GLU A 29 -15.33 8.20 1.70
CA GLU A 29 -14.60 9.44 1.47
C GLU A 29 -13.32 9.26 0.66
N LEU A 30 -12.84 8.03 0.51
CA LEU A 30 -11.67 7.70 -0.30
C LEU A 30 -12.03 7.03 -1.63
N LYS A 31 -13.29 6.62 -1.83
CA LYS A 31 -13.73 5.92 -3.04
C LYS A 31 -13.64 6.82 -4.28
N VAL A 32 -13.11 6.25 -5.35
CA VAL A 32 -13.19 6.84 -6.70
C VAL A 32 -14.31 6.13 -7.45
N MET A 33 -15.34 6.88 -7.83
CA MET A 33 -16.52 6.35 -8.52
C MET A 33 -16.35 6.41 -10.03
N LYS A 34 -16.97 5.47 -10.77
CA LYS A 34 -17.11 5.59 -12.22
C LYS A 34 -17.91 6.85 -12.59
N ARG A 35 -17.55 7.49 -13.70
CA ARG A 35 -18.26 8.67 -14.23
C ARG A 35 -19.71 8.38 -14.60
N GLU A 36 -20.00 7.17 -15.08
CA GLU A 36 -21.32 6.74 -15.55
C GLU A 36 -22.23 6.25 -14.41
N GLY A 37 -21.82 6.44 -13.15
CA GLY A 37 -22.49 5.87 -11.98
C GLY A 37 -22.12 4.40 -11.73
N GLY A 38 -22.52 3.87 -10.59
CA GLY A 38 -22.23 2.48 -10.18
C GLY A 38 -21.03 2.34 -9.24
N ASP A 39 -20.18 1.34 -9.49
CA ASP A 39 -19.19 0.84 -8.53
C ASP A 39 -17.99 1.77 -8.32
N GLY A 40 -17.36 1.65 -7.14
CA GLY A 40 -16.03 2.19 -6.89
C GLY A 40 -14.98 1.44 -7.70
N VAL A 41 -14.08 2.17 -8.36
CA VAL A 41 -13.04 1.60 -9.24
C VAL A 41 -11.63 1.71 -8.67
N ALA A 42 -11.45 2.55 -7.67
CA ALA A 42 -10.18 2.74 -6.97
C ALA A 42 -10.44 3.40 -5.62
N CYS A 43 -9.38 3.48 -4.82
CA CYS A 43 -9.38 4.23 -3.58
C CYS A 43 -8.17 5.13 -3.50
N LYS A 44 -8.40 6.37 -3.10
CA LYS A 44 -7.36 7.34 -2.81
C LYS A 44 -6.70 6.99 -1.48
N SER A 45 -5.42 7.29 -1.36
CA SER A 45 -4.82 7.43 -0.03
C SER A 45 -5.43 8.65 0.68
N ALA A 46 -5.34 8.69 2.01
CA ALA A 46 -5.77 9.87 2.78
C ALA A 46 -5.00 11.14 2.36
N CYS A 47 -3.72 11.02 2.00
CA CYS A 47 -2.96 12.15 1.47
C CYS A 47 -3.57 12.69 0.17
N GLU A 48 -3.91 11.81 -0.76
CA GLU A 48 -4.48 12.23 -2.05
C GLU A 48 -5.91 12.77 -1.90
N ALA A 49 -6.69 12.22 -0.96
CA ALA A 49 -8.05 12.68 -0.71
C ALA A 49 -8.10 14.04 0.01
N PHE A 50 -7.27 14.23 1.05
CA PHE A 50 -7.42 15.36 1.97
C PHE A 50 -6.31 16.42 1.86
N ARG A 51 -5.16 16.07 1.27
CA ARG A 51 -3.98 16.96 1.15
C ARG A 51 -3.47 17.54 2.49
N GLN A 52 -3.78 16.91 3.61
CA GLN A 52 -3.39 17.41 4.93
C GLN A 52 -1.98 16.92 5.32
N PRO A 53 -1.15 17.77 5.97
CA PRO A 53 0.24 17.45 6.29
C PRO A 53 0.43 16.14 7.06
N GLN A 54 -0.47 15.81 7.98
CA GLN A 54 -0.41 14.59 8.78
C GLN A 54 -0.67 13.30 7.98
N TYR A 55 -1.37 13.37 6.85
CA TYR A 55 -1.58 12.21 5.97
C TYR A 55 -0.50 12.12 4.89
N CYS A 56 0.05 13.26 4.49
CA CYS A 56 1.10 13.34 3.48
C CYS A 56 2.52 13.30 4.05
N CYS A 57 2.65 13.23 5.37
CA CYS A 57 3.93 13.31 6.08
C CYS A 57 4.79 14.50 5.63
N SER A 58 4.21 15.70 5.70
CA SER A 58 4.87 16.95 5.31
C SER A 58 4.76 18.02 6.40
N GLY A 59 5.47 19.14 6.23
CA GLY A 59 5.43 20.24 7.21
C GLY A 59 5.88 19.76 8.59
N ALA A 60 5.04 19.92 9.62
CA ALA A 60 5.32 19.42 10.97
C ALA A 60 5.44 17.88 11.06
N TYR A 61 4.94 17.16 10.06
CA TYR A 61 4.90 15.69 9.99
C TYR A 61 5.96 15.12 9.04
N TRP A 62 7.06 15.83 8.80
CA TRP A 62 8.07 15.42 7.81
C TRP A 62 9.05 14.32 8.30
N THR A 63 8.85 13.76 9.49
CA THR A 63 9.72 12.69 10.02
C THR A 63 8.89 11.47 10.43
N PRO A 64 9.48 10.27 10.50
CA PRO A 64 8.81 9.08 11.03
C PRO A 64 8.35 9.24 12.49
N ASP A 65 9.03 10.11 13.25
CA ASP A 65 8.68 10.38 14.64
C ASP A 65 7.45 11.28 14.76
N THR A 66 7.21 12.17 13.81
CA THR A 66 6.06 13.08 13.83
C THR A 66 4.89 12.59 12.98
N CYS A 67 5.12 11.87 11.88
CA CYS A 67 4.06 11.28 11.05
C CYS A 67 3.74 9.84 11.44
N LYS A 68 2.60 9.65 12.10
CA LYS A 68 2.13 8.35 12.56
C LYS A 68 1.09 7.76 11.61
N ALA A 69 0.91 6.44 11.69
CA ALA A 69 -0.19 5.77 11.03
C ALA A 69 -1.53 6.41 11.44
N SER A 70 -2.40 6.60 10.47
CA SER A 70 -3.76 7.12 10.64
C SER A 70 -4.78 5.98 10.57
N SER A 71 -6.01 6.24 11.01
CA SER A 71 -7.12 5.30 10.82
C SER A 71 -7.29 4.87 9.35
N TYR A 72 -7.01 5.78 8.41
CA TYR A 72 -7.05 5.50 6.98
C TYR A 72 -5.92 4.56 6.52
N SER A 73 -4.67 4.82 6.90
CA SER A 73 -3.55 3.95 6.51
C SER A 73 -3.69 2.55 7.11
N GLU A 74 -4.23 2.45 8.33
CA GLU A 74 -4.51 1.15 8.97
C GLU A 74 -5.54 0.29 8.22
N VAL A 75 -6.45 0.89 7.44
CA VAL A 75 -7.33 0.12 6.55
C VAL A 75 -6.51 -0.57 5.46
N PHE A 76 -5.65 0.19 4.76
CA PHE A 76 -4.76 -0.38 3.74
C PHE A 76 -3.79 -1.39 4.32
N LYS A 77 -3.27 -1.13 5.52
CA LYS A 77 -2.30 -2.03 6.16
C LYS A 77 -2.91 -3.37 6.53
N ARG A 78 -4.12 -3.37 7.11
CA ARG A 78 -4.83 -4.61 7.45
C ARG A 78 -5.14 -5.44 6.22
N ALA A 79 -5.53 -4.78 5.14
CA ALA A 79 -5.89 -5.46 3.91
C ALA A 79 -4.66 -5.93 3.10
N CYS A 80 -3.57 -5.15 3.12
CA CYS A 80 -2.32 -5.43 2.43
C CYS A 80 -1.11 -5.37 3.41
N PRO A 81 -0.93 -6.33 4.33
CA PRO A 81 0.11 -6.25 5.37
C PRO A 81 1.54 -6.13 4.85
N ARG A 82 1.78 -6.57 3.61
CA ARG A 82 3.10 -6.57 2.96
C ARG A 82 3.28 -5.44 1.94
N ALA A 83 2.42 -4.44 1.97
CA ALA A 83 2.54 -3.23 1.16
C ALA A 83 2.63 -2.00 2.06
N TYR A 84 3.31 -0.96 1.58
CA TYR A 84 3.31 0.35 2.23
C TYR A 84 1.89 0.92 2.27
N SER A 85 1.46 1.27 3.47
CA SER A 85 0.14 1.87 3.72
C SER A 85 0.18 3.40 3.89
N TYR A 86 1.35 3.94 4.22
CA TYR A 86 1.64 5.38 4.30
C TYR A 86 3.16 5.61 4.12
N ALA A 87 3.60 6.87 4.12
CA ALA A 87 4.96 7.24 3.71
C ALA A 87 6.09 6.65 4.56
N TYR A 88 5.87 6.40 5.87
CA TYR A 88 6.90 5.87 6.78
C TYR A 88 6.59 4.46 7.31
N ASP A 89 5.92 3.63 6.50
CA ASP A 89 5.60 2.24 6.83
C ASP A 89 6.80 1.28 6.64
N ASP A 90 8.03 1.76 6.82
CA ASP A 90 9.26 1.01 6.50
C ASP A 90 9.42 -0.25 7.38
N LYS A 91 9.10 -0.13 8.67
CA LYS A 91 9.32 -1.20 9.66
C LYS A 91 8.68 -2.54 9.27
N SER A 92 7.59 -2.51 8.52
CA SER A 92 6.83 -3.70 8.14
C SER A 92 6.67 -3.89 6.63
N SER A 93 7.12 -2.93 5.82
CA SER A 93 6.91 -2.94 4.37
C SER A 93 8.19 -2.76 3.54
N THR A 94 9.36 -2.62 4.16
CA THR A 94 10.63 -2.61 3.41
C THR A 94 11.12 -4.03 3.12
N PHE A 95 11.37 -4.31 1.84
CA PHE A 95 11.89 -5.58 1.33
C PHE A 95 13.12 -5.29 0.47
N THR A 96 14.25 -5.93 0.77
CA THR A 96 15.51 -5.68 0.06
C THR A 96 16.09 -6.99 -0.47
N CYS A 97 16.41 -7.02 -1.76
CA CYS A 97 17.10 -8.12 -2.41
C CYS A 97 18.25 -7.59 -3.26
N ALA A 98 19.44 -8.16 -3.08
CA ALA A 98 20.58 -7.97 -3.96
C ALA A 98 20.66 -9.15 -4.95
N LYS A 99 20.97 -8.84 -6.22
CA LYS A 99 21.17 -9.82 -7.30
C LYS A 99 19.96 -10.76 -7.50
N ALA A 100 18.75 -10.19 -7.54
CA ALA A 100 17.51 -10.90 -7.83
C ALA A 100 16.90 -10.43 -9.14
N ASP A 101 16.22 -11.35 -9.83
CA ASP A 101 15.23 -11.01 -10.85
C ASP A 101 13.85 -10.84 -10.19
N TYR A 102 12.89 -10.22 -10.89
CA TYR A 102 11.57 -9.96 -10.31
C TYR A 102 10.44 -10.29 -11.29
N THR A 103 9.35 -10.86 -10.76
CA THR A 103 8.08 -10.97 -11.47
C THR A 103 7.05 -10.02 -10.85
N ILE A 104 6.39 -9.23 -11.69
CA ILE A 104 5.31 -8.33 -11.31
C ILE A 104 4.00 -8.87 -11.88
N THR A 105 3.04 -9.14 -11.01
CA THR A 105 1.74 -9.70 -11.38
C THR A 105 0.61 -8.74 -11.01
N PHE A 106 -0.22 -8.39 -11.99
CA PHE A 106 -1.49 -7.69 -11.76
C PHE A 106 -2.60 -8.71 -11.52
N CYS A 107 -3.52 -8.39 -10.60
CA CYS A 107 -4.59 -9.30 -10.17
C CYS A 107 -4.10 -10.73 -9.82
N PRO A 108 -3.08 -10.88 -8.96
CA PRO A 108 -2.57 -12.18 -8.54
C PRO A 108 -3.66 -12.98 -7.82
N SER A 109 -3.66 -14.31 -8.01
CA SER A 109 -4.51 -15.19 -7.21
C SER A 109 -4.01 -15.19 -5.75
N PRO A 110 -4.89 -15.36 -4.74
CA PRO A 110 -4.46 -15.56 -3.35
C PRO A 110 -3.49 -16.74 -3.17
N ASN A 111 -3.48 -17.68 -4.13
CA ASN A 111 -2.60 -18.85 -4.14
C ASN A 111 -1.26 -18.62 -4.86
N THR A 112 -1.06 -17.46 -5.49
CA THR A 112 0.21 -17.11 -6.15
C THR A 112 1.27 -16.89 -5.07
N ARG A 113 2.19 -17.86 -4.93
CA ARG A 113 3.35 -17.81 -4.02
C ARG A 113 4.61 -17.47 -4.78
#